data_AF-A0A6A0AFE8-F1
#
_entry.id   AF-A0A6A0AFE8-F1
#
_cell.length_a   1.000
_cell.length_b   1.000
_cell.length_c   1.000
_cell.angle_alpha   90.00
_cell.angle_beta   90.00
_cell.angle_gamma   90.00
#
_symmetry.space_group_name_H-M   'P 1'
#
loop_
_entity.id
_entity.type
_entity.pdbx_description
1 polymer ?
#
loop_
_entity_poly.entity_id
_entity_poly.type
_entity_poly.pdbx_seq_one_letter_code
_entity_poly.pdbx_strand_id
1 'polypeptide(L)'
;MYEGKLAEEVKDPLTLARVCRVAERWAFSSLSSSCLQRLADLPYSQLRAEQLVLVLQTLPDSCALLPEHKKWQQLVNGLVISQYGDVHAVITNAQLRGYFQQLPFAAVKQWAGSDELTVDSENSVVELISLWMAGPGGQACSQEQEQQLSCLVRVQHLSSAYALGRLPALAWFDILGASTTLVAQAACCGCMSGVLAREEAPDAWFAVRRKQLKPAELLRRTTIRWDVPRQQLVDLLASMDLTAKV
;
A
#
# COMPACT_ATOMS: atom_id res chain seq x y z
N MET A 1 9.74 30.51 19.13
CA MET A 1 10.48 30.42 20.41
C MET A 1 10.23 31.65 21.27
N TYR A 2 10.47 32.87 20.78
CA TYR A 2 10.25 34.11 21.55
C TYR A 2 8.77 34.38 21.91
N GLU A 3 7.84 34.12 21.00
CA GLU A 3 6.41 34.43 21.23
C GLU A 3 5.56 33.22 21.63
N GLY A 4 6.15 32.02 21.69
CA GLY A 4 5.43 30.78 22.02
C GLY A 4 4.30 30.38 21.05
N LYS A 5 4.11 31.09 19.94
CA LYS A 5 3.01 30.86 18.98
C LYS A 5 3.52 30.43 17.62
N LEU A 6 2.73 29.58 16.95
CA LEU A 6 2.91 29.27 15.53
C LEU A 6 2.23 30.37 14.71
N ALA A 7 2.95 30.98 13.76
CA ALA A 7 2.37 32.03 12.92
C ALA A 7 1.11 31.51 12.20
N GLU A 8 0.07 32.36 12.15
CA GLU A 8 -1.22 32.08 11.47
C GLU A 8 -1.04 31.72 9.98
N GLU A 9 0.06 32.20 9.39
CA GLU A 9 0.41 32.03 7.98
C GLU A 9 1.02 30.65 7.65
N VAL A 10 1.48 29.89 8.66
CA VAL A 10 2.02 28.54 8.44
C VAL A 10 0.86 27.55 8.33
N LYS A 11 0.37 27.40 7.10
CA LYS A 11 -0.69 26.44 6.72
C LYS A 11 -0.17 25.29 5.84
N ASP A 12 1.03 25.43 5.28
CA ASP A 12 1.60 24.40 4.42
C ASP A 12 1.91 23.12 5.24
N PRO A 13 1.36 21.95 4.85
CA PRO A 13 1.51 20.71 5.61
C PRO A 13 2.97 20.27 5.79
N LEU A 14 3.80 20.44 4.76
CA LEU A 14 5.21 20.06 4.83
C LEU A 14 5.98 20.98 5.78
N THR A 15 5.66 22.27 5.77
CA THR A 15 6.22 23.23 6.72
C THR A 15 5.84 22.89 8.15
N LEU A 16 4.58 22.51 8.41
CA LEU A 16 4.14 22.04 9.73
C LEU A 16 4.92 20.80 10.19
N ALA A 17 5.12 19.81 9.31
CA ALA A 17 5.92 18.62 9.63
C ALA A 17 7.39 18.96 9.95
N ARG A 18 7.99 19.88 9.19
CA ARG A 18 9.35 20.37 9.46
C ARG A 18 9.43 21.09 10.81
N VAL A 19 8.43 21.90 11.15
CA VAL A 19 8.36 22.58 12.44
C VAL A 19 8.18 21.57 13.58
N CYS A 20 7.36 20.53 13.43
CA CYS A 20 7.27 19.42 14.40
C CYS A 20 8.65 18.84 14.69
N ARG A 21 9.42 18.52 13.64
CA ARG A 21 10.75 17.93 13.77
C ARG A 21 11.74 18.86 14.47
N VAL A 22 11.68 20.16 14.19
CA VAL A 22 12.49 21.14 14.94
C VAL A 22 12.02 21.20 16.39
N ALA A 23 10.71 21.29 16.64
CA ALA A 23 10.16 21.39 17.99
C ALA A 23 10.55 20.20 18.87
N GLU A 24 10.50 18.98 18.33
CA GLU A 24 10.98 17.77 19.00
C GLU A 24 12.47 17.87 19.37
N ARG A 25 13.34 18.29 18.43
CA ARG A 25 14.78 18.41 18.67
C ARG A 25 15.11 19.35 19.84
N TRP A 26 14.26 20.35 20.08
CA TRP A 26 14.39 21.30 21.19
C TRP A 26 13.50 20.96 22.40
N ALA A 27 12.93 19.75 22.44
CA ALA A 27 12.02 19.27 23.48
C ALA A 27 10.82 20.20 23.75
N PHE A 28 10.34 20.90 22.72
CA PHE A 28 9.25 21.86 22.82
C PHE A 28 7.90 21.19 22.47
N SER A 29 7.37 20.45 23.43
CA SER A 29 6.19 19.59 23.28
C SER A 29 4.91 20.35 22.90
N SER A 30 4.70 21.56 23.44
CA SER A 30 3.52 22.38 23.14
C SER A 30 3.43 22.78 21.67
N LEU A 31 4.58 23.08 21.04
CA LEU A 31 4.65 23.40 19.62
C LEU A 31 4.45 22.16 18.74
N SER A 32 4.99 21.01 19.15
CA SER A 32 4.80 19.74 18.46
C SER A 32 3.32 19.32 18.45
N SER A 33 2.65 19.40 19.62
CA SER A 33 1.20 19.18 19.75
C SER A 33 0.40 20.16 18.90
N SER A 34 0.73 21.46 18.93
CA SER A 34 0.05 22.47 18.11
C SER A 34 0.18 22.23 16.60
N CYS A 35 1.35 21.83 16.14
CA CYS A 35 1.58 21.53 14.73
C CYS A 35 0.86 20.24 14.31
N LEU A 36 0.89 19.21 15.14
CA LEU A 36 0.18 17.95 14.88
C LEU A 36 -1.34 18.14 14.89
N GLN A 37 -1.88 18.98 15.78
CA GLN A 37 -3.29 19.35 15.78
C GLN A 37 -3.68 20.07 14.47
N ARG A 38 -2.88 21.06 14.03
CA ARG A 38 -3.14 21.75 12.75
C ARG A 38 -3.07 20.79 11.56
N LEU A 39 -2.14 19.84 11.57
CA LEU A 39 -2.05 18.79 10.55
C LEU A 39 -3.29 17.89 10.55
N ALA A 40 -3.77 17.49 11.72
CA ALA A 40 -4.96 16.66 11.88
C ALA A 40 -6.26 17.39 11.49
N ASP A 41 -6.29 18.72 11.57
CA ASP A 41 -7.43 19.56 11.19
C ASP A 41 -7.43 19.96 9.71
N LEU A 42 -6.44 19.51 8.93
CA LEU A 42 -6.39 19.78 7.49
C LEU A 42 -7.54 19.10 6.73
N PRO A 43 -8.15 19.77 5.74
CA PRO A 43 -9.15 19.14 4.90
C PRO A 43 -8.50 18.12 3.95
N TYR A 44 -9.20 16.99 3.71
CA TYR A 44 -8.74 15.89 2.85
C TYR A 44 -8.33 16.32 1.43
N SER A 45 -8.90 17.40 0.91
CA SER A 45 -8.66 17.89 -0.45
C SER A 45 -7.33 18.61 -0.65
N GLN A 46 -6.62 18.97 0.43
CA GLN A 46 -5.42 19.81 0.35
C GLN A 46 -4.11 19.03 0.23
N LEU A 47 -4.09 17.73 0.57
CA LEU A 47 -2.89 16.91 0.55
C LEU A 47 -2.86 16.03 -0.70
N ARG A 48 -1.97 16.36 -1.65
CA ARG A 48 -1.67 15.47 -2.78
C ARG A 48 -0.79 14.30 -2.34
N ALA A 49 -0.77 13.23 -3.15
CA ALA A 49 0.03 12.03 -2.92
C ALA A 49 1.51 12.29 -2.61
N GLU A 50 2.16 13.14 -3.40
CA GLU A 50 3.55 13.52 -3.19
C GLU A 50 3.76 14.24 -1.84
N GLN A 51 2.91 15.21 -1.52
CA GLN A 51 3.01 15.96 -0.27
C GLN A 51 2.75 15.09 0.95
N LEU A 52 1.81 14.13 0.84
CA LEU A 52 1.52 13.17 1.90
C LEU A 52 2.76 12.33 2.22
N VAL A 53 3.43 11.79 1.20
CA VAL A 53 4.67 11.02 1.37
C VAL A 53 5.72 11.86 2.09
N LEU A 54 5.94 13.10 1.64
CA LEU A 54 6.94 13.99 2.25
C LEU A 54 6.61 14.34 3.71
N VAL A 55 5.33 14.58 4.03
CA VAL A 55 4.89 14.86 5.40
C VAL A 55 5.12 13.64 6.29
N LEU A 56 4.73 12.45 5.84
CA LEU A 56 4.91 11.21 6.60
C LEU A 56 6.38 10.87 6.85
N GLN A 57 7.26 11.14 5.89
CA GLN A 57 8.71 10.94 6.05
C GLN A 57 9.38 12.01 6.93
N THR A 58 8.74 13.18 7.09
CA THR A 58 9.31 14.30 7.85
C THR A 58 8.88 14.28 9.32
N LEU A 59 7.68 13.75 9.62
CA LEU A 59 7.16 13.70 10.97
C LEU A 59 8.00 12.79 11.88
N PRO A 60 8.33 13.25 13.10
CA PRO A 60 9.04 12.40 14.05
C PRO A 60 8.23 11.24 14.60
N ASP A 61 8.90 10.12 14.88
CA ASP A 61 8.28 8.95 15.53
C ASP A 61 7.79 9.27 16.95
N SER A 62 8.43 10.21 17.65
CA SER A 62 8.01 10.63 19.00
C SER A 62 6.63 11.29 19.03
N CYS A 63 6.15 11.81 17.89
CA CYS A 63 4.79 12.30 17.77
C CYS A 63 3.76 11.21 18.07
N ALA A 64 4.13 9.92 17.96
CA ALA A 64 3.24 8.81 18.30
C ALA A 64 2.76 8.82 19.76
N LEU A 65 3.48 9.49 20.66
CA LEU A 65 3.13 9.61 22.08
C LEU A 65 2.13 10.74 22.36
N LEU A 66 1.90 11.63 21.38
CA LEU A 66 1.01 12.77 21.53
C LEU A 66 -0.45 12.37 21.33
N PRO A 67 -1.41 12.91 22.11
CA PRO A 67 -2.82 12.54 21.99
C PRO A 67 -3.42 12.90 20.61
N GLU A 68 -2.91 13.95 19.97
CA GLU A 68 -3.35 14.39 18.64
C GLU A 68 -2.95 13.42 17.53
N HIS A 69 -1.96 12.55 17.79
CA HIS A 69 -1.47 11.57 16.83
C HIS A 69 -2.56 10.62 16.36
N LYS A 70 -3.51 10.24 17.23
CA LYS A 70 -4.61 9.37 16.83
C LYS A 70 -5.49 10.02 15.76
N LYS A 71 -5.79 11.32 15.88
CA LYS A 71 -6.55 12.07 14.87
C LYS A 71 -5.76 12.19 13.58
N TRP A 72 -4.47 12.51 13.68
CA TRP A 72 -3.57 12.53 12.53
C TRP A 72 -3.52 11.19 11.80
N GLN A 73 -3.38 10.07 12.51
CA GLN A 73 -3.40 8.73 11.93
C GLN A 73 -4.72 8.43 11.22
N GLN A 74 -5.87 8.83 11.79
CA GLN A 74 -7.16 8.67 11.15
C GLN A 74 -7.25 9.47 9.83
N LEU A 75 -6.77 10.72 9.84
CA LEU A 75 -6.70 11.55 8.65
C LEU A 75 -5.79 10.93 7.57
N VAL A 76 -4.58 10.51 7.95
CA VAL A 76 -3.63 9.84 7.06
C VAL A 76 -4.24 8.59 6.47
N ASN A 77 -4.92 7.76 7.27
CA ASN A 77 -5.61 6.57 6.76
C ASN A 77 -6.64 6.93 5.70
N GLY A 78 -7.52 7.89 5.97
CA GLY A 78 -8.49 8.34 4.97
C GLY A 78 -7.84 8.90 3.71
N LEU A 79 -6.71 9.62 3.84
CA LEU A 79 -5.95 10.13 2.70
C LEU A 79 -5.29 9.01 1.89
N VAL A 80 -4.63 8.05 2.55
CA VAL A 80 -3.98 6.91 1.90
C VAL A 80 -5.02 6.07 1.16
N ILE A 81 -6.18 5.79 1.77
CA ILE A 81 -7.26 5.05 1.11
C ILE A 81 -7.87 5.85 -0.03
N SER A 82 -8.10 7.16 0.12
CA SER A 82 -8.68 7.96 -0.96
C SER A 82 -7.75 8.08 -2.19
N GLN A 83 -6.43 8.07 -1.98
CA GLN A 83 -5.44 8.21 -3.07
C GLN A 83 -4.99 6.87 -3.66
N TYR A 84 -4.86 5.83 -2.83
CA TYR A 84 -4.30 4.53 -3.21
C TYR A 84 -5.28 3.37 -3.04
N GLY A 85 -6.54 3.65 -2.68
CA GLY A 85 -7.57 2.63 -2.48
C GLY A 85 -8.00 1.94 -3.77
N ASP A 86 -7.84 2.57 -4.93
CA ASP A 86 -8.03 1.95 -6.24
C ASP A 86 -6.73 1.26 -6.68
N VAL A 87 -6.58 -0.01 -6.32
CA VAL A 87 -5.33 -0.75 -6.46
C VAL A 87 -4.93 -0.90 -7.93
N HIS A 88 -5.90 -1.13 -8.81
CA HIS A 88 -5.65 -1.22 -10.25
C HIS A 88 -5.14 0.09 -10.84
N ALA A 89 -5.70 1.24 -10.42
CA ALA A 89 -5.20 2.55 -10.84
C ALA A 89 -3.76 2.82 -10.37
N VAL A 90 -3.41 2.40 -9.15
CA VAL A 90 -2.02 2.54 -8.64
C VAL A 90 -1.05 1.68 -9.45
N ILE A 91 -1.39 0.42 -9.74
CA ILE A 91 -0.51 -0.49 -10.51
C ILE A 91 -0.27 0.05 -11.93
N THR A 92 -1.30 0.58 -12.59
CA THR A 92 -1.24 1.03 -13.98
C THR A 92 -0.64 2.44 -14.14
N ASN A 93 -0.67 3.26 -13.08
CA ASN A 93 -0.09 4.60 -13.10
C ASN A 93 1.31 4.61 -12.48
N ALA A 94 2.34 4.75 -13.31
CA ALA A 94 3.74 4.73 -12.88
C ALA A 94 4.07 5.81 -11.83
N GLN A 95 3.46 6.99 -11.90
CA GLN A 95 3.70 8.08 -10.96
C GLN A 95 3.07 7.77 -9.59
N LEU A 96 1.81 7.31 -9.56
CA LEU A 96 1.16 6.89 -8.31
C LEU A 96 1.87 5.71 -7.67
N ARG A 97 2.30 4.72 -8.47
CA ARG A 97 3.13 3.62 -7.99
C ARG A 97 4.44 4.11 -7.37
N GLY A 98 5.11 5.08 -8.01
CA GLY A 98 6.34 5.67 -7.49
C GLY A 98 6.15 6.37 -6.15
N TYR A 99 5.03 7.05 -5.93
CA TYR A 99 4.70 7.63 -4.63
C TYR A 99 4.32 6.56 -3.60
N PHE A 100 3.57 5.53 -4.02
CA PHE A 100 3.19 4.42 -3.15
C PHE A 100 4.43 3.70 -2.58
N GLN A 101 5.43 3.42 -3.43
CA GLN A 101 6.71 2.79 -3.04
C GLN A 101 7.53 3.57 -2.00
N GLN A 102 7.21 4.86 -1.82
CA GLN A 102 7.88 5.74 -0.85
C GLN A 102 7.10 5.88 0.46
N LEU A 103 5.90 5.28 0.56
CA LEU A 103 5.12 5.30 1.79
C LEU A 103 5.88 4.58 2.91
N PRO A 104 5.80 5.09 4.15
CA PRO A 104 6.36 4.38 5.30
C PRO A 104 5.56 3.10 5.60
N PHE A 105 6.23 2.15 6.25
CA PHE A 105 5.65 0.86 6.62
C PHE A 105 4.28 0.98 7.30
N ALA A 106 4.13 1.90 8.27
CA ALA A 106 2.87 2.07 9.00
C ALA A 106 1.68 2.39 8.08
N ALA A 107 1.89 3.22 7.06
CA ALA A 107 0.87 3.57 6.09
C ALA A 107 0.53 2.38 5.18
N VAL A 108 1.53 1.62 4.74
CA VAL A 108 1.31 0.42 3.92
C VAL A 108 0.61 -0.68 4.70
N LYS A 109 0.97 -0.89 5.96
CA LYS A 109 0.31 -1.83 6.86
C LYS A 109 -1.18 -1.48 7.02
N GLN A 110 -1.49 -0.20 7.26
CA GLN A 110 -2.89 0.25 7.39
C GLN A 110 -3.65 0.14 6.06
N TRP A 111 -3.01 0.50 4.96
CA TRP A 111 -3.57 0.33 3.62
C TRP A 111 -3.88 -1.15 3.33
N ALA A 112 -2.93 -2.05 3.54
CA ALA A 112 -3.09 -3.49 3.28
C ALA A 112 -4.18 -4.10 4.17
N GLY A 113 -4.33 -3.64 5.41
CA GLY A 113 -5.39 -4.09 6.31
C GLY A 113 -6.80 -3.60 5.95
N SER A 114 -6.94 -2.61 5.07
CA SER A 114 -8.22 -1.94 4.83
C SER A 114 -9.20 -2.80 4.02
N ASP A 115 -10.47 -2.78 4.45
CA ASP A 115 -11.63 -3.34 3.72
C ASP A 115 -12.13 -2.40 2.62
N GLU A 116 -11.72 -1.13 2.64
CA GLU A 116 -12.21 -0.10 1.72
C GLU A 116 -11.52 -0.12 0.36
N LEU A 117 -10.44 -0.92 0.21
CA LEU A 117 -9.73 -1.02 -1.06
C LEU A 117 -10.65 -1.58 -2.15
N THR A 118 -10.55 -0.99 -3.34
CA THR A 118 -11.16 -1.49 -4.56
C THR A 118 -10.10 -2.22 -5.38
N VAL A 119 -10.31 -3.51 -5.57
CA VAL A 119 -9.36 -4.45 -6.20
C VAL A 119 -10.03 -5.16 -7.37
N ASP A 120 -9.26 -5.58 -8.36
CA ASP A 120 -9.69 -6.56 -9.38
C ASP A 120 -9.61 -8.01 -8.85
N SER A 121 -8.65 -8.29 -7.98
CA SER A 121 -8.51 -9.53 -7.23
C SER A 121 -7.58 -9.31 -6.04
N GLU A 122 -7.56 -10.27 -5.11
CA GLU A 122 -6.59 -10.24 -4.01
C GLU A 122 -5.13 -10.29 -4.52
N ASN A 123 -4.90 -10.92 -5.69
CA ASN A 123 -3.58 -11.01 -6.30
C ASN A 123 -2.95 -9.62 -6.48
N SER A 124 -3.73 -8.62 -6.89
CA SER A 124 -3.22 -7.27 -7.14
C SER A 124 -2.81 -6.53 -5.87
N VAL A 125 -3.40 -6.88 -4.73
CA VAL A 125 -2.93 -6.38 -3.42
C VAL A 125 -1.54 -6.93 -3.15
N VAL A 126 -1.34 -8.24 -3.33
CA VAL A 126 -0.04 -8.90 -3.15
C VAL A 126 1.01 -8.37 -4.13
N GLU A 127 0.63 -8.13 -5.38
CA GLU A 127 1.52 -7.51 -6.37
C GLU A 127 1.93 -6.08 -5.97
N LEU A 128 0.98 -5.25 -5.51
CA LEU A 128 1.31 -3.90 -5.11
C LEU A 128 2.16 -3.85 -3.82
N ILE A 129 1.92 -4.76 -2.86
CA ILE A 129 2.81 -4.95 -1.71
C ILE A 129 4.19 -5.38 -2.20
N SER A 130 4.29 -6.33 -3.13
CA SER A 130 5.58 -6.79 -3.68
C SER A 130 6.33 -5.66 -4.39
N LEU A 131 5.63 -4.78 -5.10
CA LEU A 131 6.21 -3.57 -5.70
C LEU A 131 6.73 -2.61 -4.63
N TRP A 132 6.02 -2.45 -3.51
CA TRP A 132 6.51 -1.67 -2.37
C TRP A 132 7.71 -2.31 -1.69
N MET A 133 7.69 -3.64 -1.50
CA MET A 133 8.81 -4.44 -0.97
C MET A 133 10.08 -4.26 -1.80
N ALA A 134 9.95 -4.14 -3.13
CA ALA A 134 11.07 -3.86 -4.03
C ALA A 134 11.57 -2.40 -3.99
N GLY A 135 10.79 -1.48 -3.40
CA GLY A 135 11.13 -0.06 -3.26
C GLY A 135 11.95 0.27 -2.00
N PRO A 136 12.32 1.54 -1.81
CA PRO A 136 13.17 1.96 -0.69
C PRO A 136 12.57 1.65 0.69
N GLY A 137 11.25 1.81 0.85
CA GLY A 137 10.55 1.51 2.10
C GLY A 137 10.56 0.01 2.42
N GLY A 138 10.35 -0.82 1.39
CA GLY A 138 10.34 -2.26 1.50
C GLY A 138 11.71 -2.90 1.72
N GLN A 139 12.75 -2.40 1.06
CA GLN A 139 14.12 -2.87 1.24
C GLN A 139 14.66 -2.62 2.67
N ALA A 140 14.06 -1.68 3.39
CA ALA A 140 14.39 -1.38 4.78
C ALA A 140 13.55 -2.18 5.79
N CYS A 141 12.66 -3.08 5.34
CA CYS A 141 11.81 -3.84 6.24
C CYS A 141 12.60 -4.84 7.08
N SER A 142 12.20 -4.96 8.36
CA SER A 142 12.62 -6.08 9.19
C SER A 142 11.77 -7.32 8.91
N GLN A 143 12.28 -8.49 9.31
CA GLN A 143 11.54 -9.74 9.17
C GLN A 143 10.18 -9.70 9.91
N GLU A 144 10.11 -9.03 11.07
CA GLU A 144 8.85 -8.86 11.79
C GLU A 144 7.85 -8.01 11.01
N GLN A 145 8.31 -7.00 10.25
CA GLN A 145 7.47 -6.17 9.40
C GLN A 145 6.94 -6.96 8.20
N GLU A 146 7.77 -7.80 7.59
CA GLU A 146 7.38 -8.72 6.51
C GLU A 146 6.29 -9.69 6.97
N GLN A 147 6.46 -10.30 8.15
CA GLN A 147 5.46 -11.18 8.76
C GLN A 147 4.15 -10.43 9.04
N GLN A 148 4.23 -9.20 9.57
CA GLN A 148 3.05 -8.37 9.78
C GLN A 148 2.28 -8.08 8.50
N LEU A 149 2.97 -7.83 7.37
CA LEU A 149 2.31 -7.64 6.07
C LEU A 149 1.75 -8.94 5.52
N SER A 150 2.47 -10.05 5.69
CA SER A 150 2.03 -11.39 5.27
C SER A 150 0.70 -11.77 5.93
N CYS A 151 0.55 -11.45 7.22
CA CYS A 151 -0.68 -11.65 7.98
C CYS A 151 -1.88 -10.80 7.50
N LEU A 152 -1.67 -9.78 6.65
CA LEU A 152 -2.75 -8.94 6.10
C LEU A 152 -3.25 -9.41 4.72
N VAL A 153 -2.56 -10.37 4.11
CA VAL A 153 -2.98 -10.96 2.83
C VAL A 153 -4.13 -11.92 3.07
N ARG A 154 -5.23 -11.73 2.33
CA ARG A 154 -6.40 -12.62 2.40
C ARG A 154 -6.20 -13.82 1.48
N VAL A 155 -5.24 -14.67 1.82
CA VAL A 155 -4.76 -15.77 0.98
C VAL A 155 -5.88 -16.66 0.41
N GLN A 156 -6.98 -16.84 1.14
CA GLN A 156 -8.18 -17.59 0.73
C GLN A 156 -8.91 -16.98 -0.48
N HIS A 157 -8.65 -15.71 -0.81
CA HIS A 157 -9.23 -15.01 -1.96
C HIS A 157 -8.26 -14.88 -3.13
N LEU A 158 -7.04 -15.42 -3.02
CA LEU A 158 -6.11 -15.52 -4.14
C LEU A 158 -6.64 -16.51 -5.18
N SER A 159 -6.34 -16.26 -6.45
CA SER A 159 -6.58 -17.29 -7.47
C SER A 159 -5.65 -18.48 -7.27
N SER A 160 -6.12 -19.70 -7.54
CA SER A 160 -5.33 -20.93 -7.40
C SER A 160 -3.98 -20.88 -8.13
N ALA A 161 -3.94 -20.32 -9.34
CA ALA A 161 -2.71 -20.17 -10.12
C ALA A 161 -1.70 -19.24 -9.42
N TYR A 162 -2.19 -18.16 -8.82
CA TYR A 162 -1.34 -17.22 -8.07
C TYR A 162 -0.86 -17.84 -6.75
N ALA A 163 -1.77 -18.46 -6.00
CA ALA A 163 -1.45 -19.09 -4.72
C ALA A 163 -0.38 -20.16 -4.89
N LEU A 164 -0.49 -21.06 -5.87
CA LEU A 164 0.48 -22.13 -6.07
C LEU A 164 1.74 -21.68 -6.81
N GLY A 165 1.61 -20.78 -7.78
CA GLY A 165 2.70 -20.40 -8.68
C GLY A 165 3.54 -19.22 -8.19
N ARG A 166 2.92 -18.21 -7.57
CA ARG A 166 3.59 -16.96 -7.20
C ARG A 166 3.89 -16.86 -5.71
N LEU A 167 2.92 -17.16 -4.86
CA LEU A 167 3.05 -16.97 -3.41
C LEU A 167 4.33 -17.64 -2.82
N PRO A 168 4.70 -18.89 -3.19
CA PRO A 168 5.90 -19.53 -2.66
C PRO A 168 7.22 -18.92 -3.15
N ALA A 169 7.18 -18.13 -4.22
CA ALA A 169 8.36 -17.47 -4.79
C ALA A 169 8.58 -16.06 -4.20
N LEU A 170 7.67 -15.56 -3.36
CA LEU A 170 7.79 -14.25 -2.72
C LEU A 170 8.69 -14.35 -1.48
N ALA A 171 9.89 -13.77 -1.56
CA ALA A 171 10.87 -13.82 -0.48
C ALA A 171 10.38 -13.17 0.83
N TRP A 172 9.50 -12.18 0.73
CA TRP A 172 8.96 -11.45 1.88
C TRP A 172 7.75 -12.14 2.54
N PHE A 173 7.13 -13.12 1.87
CA PHE A 173 5.90 -13.72 2.37
C PHE A 173 6.22 -14.87 3.34
N ASP A 174 6.01 -14.61 4.62
CA ASP A 174 6.27 -15.54 5.72
C ASP A 174 5.16 -15.48 6.76
N ILE A 175 4.61 -16.65 7.12
CA ILE A 175 3.60 -16.80 8.16
C ILE A 175 4.19 -17.66 9.26
N LEU A 176 4.36 -17.06 10.45
CA LEU A 176 4.94 -17.77 11.58
C LEU A 176 4.10 -19.02 11.91
N GLY A 177 4.76 -20.18 11.96
CA GLY A 177 4.12 -21.46 12.26
C GLY A 177 3.56 -22.23 11.06
N ALA A 178 3.57 -21.66 9.85
CA ALA A 178 3.08 -22.35 8.65
C ALA A 178 4.00 -22.14 7.44
N SER A 179 4.39 -23.22 6.78
CA SER A 179 5.17 -23.09 5.54
C SER A 179 4.34 -22.42 4.43
N THR A 180 4.95 -21.55 3.64
CA THR A 180 4.28 -20.87 2.51
C THR A 180 3.66 -21.85 1.51
N THR A 181 4.26 -23.03 1.34
CA THR A 181 3.71 -24.09 0.48
C THR A 181 2.39 -24.64 1.03
N LEU A 182 2.31 -24.89 2.34
CA LEU A 182 1.08 -25.34 2.99
C LEU A 182 -0.02 -24.27 2.90
N VAL A 183 0.34 -23.01 3.15
CA VAL A 183 -0.58 -21.86 3.01
C VAL A 183 -1.10 -21.75 1.57
N ALA A 184 -0.22 -21.87 0.57
CA ALA A 184 -0.57 -21.84 -0.84
C ALA A 184 -1.54 -22.96 -1.25
N GLN A 185 -1.29 -24.19 -0.78
CA GLN A 185 -2.16 -25.34 -1.03
C GLN A 185 -3.54 -25.15 -0.40
N ALA A 186 -3.58 -24.74 0.87
CA ALA A 186 -4.81 -24.46 1.59
C ALA A 186 -5.64 -23.35 0.94
N ALA A 187 -4.99 -22.26 0.53
CA ALA A 187 -5.59 -21.17 -0.22
C ALA A 187 -6.18 -21.64 -1.56
N CYS A 188 -5.43 -22.47 -2.31
CA CYS A 188 -5.91 -23.06 -3.56
C CYS A 188 -7.16 -23.92 -3.39
N CYS A 189 -7.23 -24.67 -2.29
CA CYS A 189 -8.38 -25.52 -1.95
C CYS A 189 -9.53 -24.73 -1.30
N GLY A 190 -9.35 -23.43 -1.02
CA GLY A 190 -10.34 -22.60 -0.31
C GLY A 190 -10.57 -23.02 1.14
N CYS A 191 -9.66 -23.81 1.73
CA CYS A 191 -9.79 -24.35 3.08
C CYS A 191 -8.57 -23.99 3.91
N MET A 192 -8.66 -22.88 4.66
CA MET A 192 -7.60 -22.46 5.60
C MET A 192 -7.66 -23.18 6.95
N SER A 193 -8.68 -24.03 7.16
CA SER A 193 -8.85 -24.80 8.40
C SER A 193 -7.72 -25.80 8.58
N GLY A 194 -7.04 -25.75 9.72
CA GLY A 194 -5.98 -26.70 10.08
C GLY A 194 -4.58 -26.34 9.55
N VAL A 195 -4.43 -25.21 8.85
CA VAL A 195 -3.09 -24.66 8.52
C VAL A 195 -2.38 -24.17 9.77
N LEU A 196 -3.14 -23.49 10.64
CA LEU A 196 -2.72 -23.03 11.96
C LEU A 196 -3.85 -23.27 12.95
N ALA A 197 -3.52 -23.27 14.25
CA ALA A 197 -4.55 -23.18 15.27
C ALA A 197 -5.37 -21.90 15.06
N ARG A 198 -6.68 -21.93 15.34
CA ARG A 198 -7.56 -20.77 15.09
C ARG A 198 -7.10 -19.49 15.81
N GLU A 199 -6.47 -19.65 16.97
CA GLU A 199 -5.95 -18.54 17.79
C GLU A 199 -4.64 -17.94 17.22
N GLU A 200 -3.96 -18.68 16.34
CA GLU A 200 -2.70 -18.28 15.69
C GLU A 200 -2.92 -17.84 14.24
N ALA A 201 -4.07 -18.19 13.65
CA ALA A 201 -4.41 -17.87 12.28
C ALA A 201 -4.64 -16.35 12.12
N PRO A 202 -4.03 -15.70 11.10
CA PRO A 202 -4.25 -14.28 10.84
C PRO A 202 -5.72 -13.94 10.61
N ASP A 203 -6.21 -12.85 11.20
CA ASP A 203 -7.59 -12.38 11.03
C ASP A 203 -7.99 -12.18 9.55
N ALA A 204 -7.02 -11.78 8.71
CA ALA A 204 -7.22 -11.60 7.28
C ALA A 204 -7.69 -12.89 6.58
N TRP A 205 -7.39 -14.07 7.13
CA TRP A 205 -7.82 -15.36 6.57
C TRP A 205 -9.31 -15.64 6.73
N PHE A 206 -9.96 -14.93 7.66
CA PHE A 206 -11.39 -15.01 7.89
C PHE A 206 -12.14 -13.79 7.34
N ALA A 207 -11.42 -12.78 6.85
CA ALA A 207 -12.01 -11.59 6.27
C ALA A 207 -12.77 -11.88 4.96
N VAL A 208 -13.79 -11.06 4.70
CA VAL A 208 -14.57 -11.10 3.46
C VAL A 208 -13.70 -10.60 2.29
N ARG A 209 -14.10 -10.86 1.04
CA ARG A 209 -13.45 -10.25 -0.14
C ARG A 209 -13.51 -8.72 -0.07
N ARG A 210 -12.40 -8.09 -0.44
CA ARG A 210 -12.38 -6.64 -0.68
C ARG A 210 -13.30 -6.26 -1.82
N LYS A 211 -13.70 -4.98 -1.86
CA LYS A 211 -14.60 -4.44 -2.88
C LYS A 211 -14.02 -4.69 -4.27
N GLN A 212 -14.79 -5.38 -5.11
CA GLN A 212 -14.35 -5.70 -6.46
C GLN A 212 -14.60 -4.53 -7.41
N LEU A 213 -13.65 -4.26 -8.29
CA LEU A 213 -13.82 -3.31 -9.38
C LEU A 213 -14.93 -3.83 -10.32
N LYS A 214 -15.82 -2.95 -10.77
CA LYS A 214 -16.93 -3.38 -11.64
C LYS A 214 -16.39 -3.92 -12.97
N PRO A 215 -16.89 -5.05 -13.51
CA PRO A 215 -16.37 -5.62 -14.76
C PRO A 215 -16.34 -4.64 -15.93
N ALA A 216 -17.37 -3.81 -16.09
CA ALA A 216 -17.41 -2.79 -17.13
C ALA A 216 -16.33 -1.72 -16.97
N GLU A 217 -15.96 -1.39 -15.74
CA GLU A 217 -14.90 -0.44 -15.43
C GLU A 217 -13.52 -1.07 -15.66
N LEU A 218 -13.36 -2.33 -15.29
CA LEU A 218 -12.15 -3.12 -15.58
C LEU A 218 -11.90 -3.12 -17.09
N LEU A 219 -12.90 -3.51 -17.88
CA LEU A 219 -12.80 -3.55 -19.35
C LEU A 219 -12.41 -2.19 -19.94
N ARG A 220 -12.96 -1.08 -19.44
CA ARG A 220 -12.60 0.27 -19.90
C ARG A 220 -11.13 0.60 -19.63
N ARG A 221 -10.61 0.18 -18.48
CA ARG A 221 -9.23 0.47 -18.05
C ARG A 221 -8.20 -0.50 -18.66
N THR A 222 -8.61 -1.72 -18.98
CA THR A 222 -7.77 -2.75 -19.63
C THR A 222 -7.87 -2.73 -21.14
N THR A 223 -8.68 -1.85 -21.74
CA THR A 223 -8.71 -1.65 -23.19
C THR A 223 -7.38 -1.03 -23.63
N ILE A 224 -6.42 -1.90 -23.93
CA ILE A 224 -5.19 -1.54 -24.63
C ILE A 224 -5.61 -1.22 -26.06
N ARG A 225 -5.59 0.08 -26.41
CA ARG A 225 -5.63 0.49 -27.81
C ARG A 225 -4.28 0.13 -28.42
N TRP A 226 -4.27 -0.96 -29.17
CA TRP A 226 -3.19 -1.24 -30.10
C TRP A 226 -3.34 -0.27 -31.28
N ASP A 227 -2.80 0.94 -31.12
CA ASP A 227 -2.62 1.87 -32.24
C ASP A 227 -1.40 1.41 -33.07
N VAL A 228 -1.44 0.15 -33.53
CA VAL A 228 -0.46 -0.40 -34.46
C VAL A 228 -1.02 -0.13 -35.86
N PRO A 229 -0.38 0.74 -36.66
CA PRO A 229 -0.74 0.90 -38.07
C PRO A 229 -0.80 -0.47 -38.74
N ARG A 230 -1.87 -0.73 -39.49
CA ARG A 230 -2.10 -2.03 -40.14
C ARG A 230 -0.85 -2.54 -40.88
N GLN A 231 -0.09 -1.64 -41.50
CA GLN A 231 1.15 -1.98 -42.19
C GLN A 231 2.23 -2.55 -41.25
N GLN A 232 2.44 -1.93 -40.08
CA GLN A 232 3.39 -2.45 -39.08
C GLN A 232 2.97 -3.82 -38.53
N LEU A 233 1.68 -4.08 -38.36
CA LEU A 233 1.20 -5.40 -37.95
C LEU A 233 1.47 -6.45 -39.04
N VAL A 234 1.22 -6.09 -40.31
CA VAL A 234 1.51 -6.96 -41.46
C VAL A 234 3.01 -7.25 -41.57
N ASP A 235 3.86 -6.23 -41.40
CA ASP A 235 5.32 -6.37 -41.46
C ASP A 235 5.85 -7.21 -40.28
N LEU A 236 5.28 -7.06 -39.08
CA LEU A 236 5.59 -7.91 -37.91
C LEU A 236 5.18 -9.37 -38.12
N LEU A 237 3.98 -9.61 -38.66
CA LEU A 237 3.50 -10.96 -38.94
C LEU A 237 4.25 -11.61 -40.11
N ALA A 238 4.70 -10.82 -41.08
CA ALA A 238 5.51 -11.30 -42.21
C ALA A 238 6.98 -11.57 -41.83
N SER A 239 7.51 -10.85 -40.83
CA SER A 239 8.87 -11.08 -40.30
C SER A 239 8.94 -12.19 -39.27
N MET A 240 7.82 -12.58 -38.66
CA MET A 240 7.70 -13.81 -37.90
C MET A 240 7.57 -15.00 -38.86
N ASP A 241 8.71 -15.54 -39.26
CA ASP A 241 8.79 -16.76 -40.04
C ASP A 241 8.31 -17.96 -39.19
N LEU A 242 6.99 -18.16 -39.13
CA LEU A 242 6.31 -19.25 -38.42
C LEU A 242 6.63 -20.65 -39.00
N THR A 243 7.50 -20.71 -40.01
CA THR A 243 7.97 -21.96 -40.63
C THR A 243 9.32 -22.45 -40.10
N ALA A 244 9.97 -21.69 -39.20
CA ALA A 244 11.12 -22.18 -38.44
C ALA A 244 10.64 -23.30 -37.49
N LYS A 245 10.65 -24.53 -38.01
CA LYS A 245 10.38 -25.77 -37.26
C LYS A 245 11.22 -25.78 -35.97
N VAL A 246 10.53 -25.96 -34.84
CA VAL A 246 11.10 -26.51 -33.61
C VAL A 246 11.56 -27.94 -33.86
#